data_AF-A0A1D2ADA6-F1
#
_entry.id   AF-A0A1D2ADA6-F1
#
_cell.length_a   1.000
_cell.length_b   1.000
_cell.length_c   1.000
_cell.angle_alpha   90.00
_cell.angle_beta   90.00
_cell.angle_gamma   90.00
#
_symmetry.space_group_name_H-M   'P 1'
#
loop_
_entity.id
_entity.type
_entity.pdbx_description
1 polymer ?
#
loop_
_entity_poly.entity_id
_entity_poly.type
_entity_poly.pdbx_seq_one_letter_code
_entity_poly.pdbx_strand_id
1 'polypeptide(L)'
;MVHGSRLCLLCTMGLVSLVTIGAAWGVEGRGRNSNPTSGSSWNASVTVNLGATHPVSKTLYGIFFEEIGHAGEGGLYAELVQDRSFDAIARVSGFASSNAPALPVDLAKLAAQHRDAWTPTSWDLSVAEAATTKADFLDKLRGPGPRNDIIVAWQALPGTTTSLTRDKPLNPTNLVSMTLSATANGSVGIVNHGYWGMHVEKGQSYTVSLYARAGETGPVPLTVSILGASLKHTLASVDLNPPSEDWGRLTGTLEPNATDSGAVLVMSFEGPGSVVLDVVSLFPTENVKEAAERGEVNPWPFRADLLGALKALKPAFMRFPGGCYIEGDHLVNRFNWKDSIGPLEERSGHMNGGASWRLAMVLVLQLHLLRFCRLGVTGSCHGCCPSQASSSS
;
A
#
# COMPACT_ATOMS: atom_id res chain seq x y z
N MET A 1 -39.91 11.21 34.78
CA MET A 1 -38.83 12.22 34.84
C MET A 1 -37.52 11.45 34.91
N VAL A 2 -36.95 10.99 33.80
CA VAL A 2 -36.13 11.74 32.80
C VAL A 2 -35.00 12.52 33.46
N HIS A 3 -33.76 12.08 33.21
CA HIS A 3 -32.52 12.81 32.86
C HIS A 3 -31.42 11.72 32.84
N GLY A 4 -30.70 11.37 31.76
CA GLY A 4 -30.32 12.13 30.57
C GLY A 4 -28.81 12.39 30.58
N SER A 5 -27.97 11.36 30.58
CA SER A 5 -26.50 11.52 30.51
C SER A 5 -26.03 11.42 29.06
N ARG A 6 -25.66 12.56 28.47
CA ARG A 6 -25.03 12.62 27.14
C ARG A 6 -23.51 12.48 27.31
N LEU A 7 -22.95 11.39 26.77
CA LEU A 7 -21.53 11.19 26.58
C LEU A 7 -21.13 11.90 25.28
N CYS A 8 -20.26 12.91 25.36
CA CYS A 8 -19.67 13.56 24.19
C CYS A 8 -18.17 13.24 24.21
N LEU A 9 -17.74 12.27 23.39
CA LEU A 9 -16.34 11.93 23.18
C LEU A 9 -15.83 12.83 22.05
N LEU A 10 -15.10 13.90 22.39
CA LEU A 10 -14.31 14.67 21.43
C LEU A 10 -12.89 14.11 21.41
N CYS A 11 -12.55 13.43 20.32
CA CYS A 11 -11.20 13.01 19.98
C CYS A 11 -10.39 14.26 19.58
N THR A 12 -9.43 14.67 20.41
CA THR A 12 -8.49 15.76 20.07
C THR A 12 -7.15 15.16 19.68
N MET A 13 -6.75 15.45 18.44
CA MET A 13 -5.48 15.07 17.83
C MET A 13 -4.30 15.67 18.61
N GLY A 14 -3.29 14.84 18.85
CA GLY A 14 -2.02 15.27 19.44
C GLY A 14 -1.26 16.18 18.48
N LEU A 15 -1.25 17.48 18.77
CA LEU A 15 -0.16 18.35 18.38
C LEU A 15 1.00 18.16 19.36
N VAL A 16 2.22 18.14 18.82
CA VAL A 16 3.45 18.29 19.59
C VAL A 16 3.40 19.64 20.30
N SER A 17 3.10 19.63 21.60
CA SER A 17 3.20 20.82 22.44
C SER A 17 4.67 21.04 22.79
N LEU A 18 5.33 21.98 22.10
CA LEU A 18 6.45 22.70 22.70
C LEU A 18 5.91 23.43 23.94
N VAL A 19 6.43 23.09 25.11
CA VAL A 19 6.10 23.77 26.36
C VAL A 19 6.71 25.17 26.33
N THR A 20 5.92 26.17 25.96
CA THR A 20 6.17 27.56 26.36
C THR A 20 5.29 27.89 27.55
N ILE A 21 5.93 28.15 28.70
CA ILE A 21 5.25 28.64 29.91
C ILE A 21 4.83 30.09 29.64
N GLY A 22 3.55 30.30 29.38
CA GLY A 22 2.93 31.63 29.28
C GLY A 22 2.13 31.92 30.56
N ALA A 23 2.64 32.82 31.40
CA ALA A 23 1.88 33.39 32.49
C ALA A 23 0.74 34.25 31.94
N ALA A 24 -0.48 34.04 32.45
CA ALA A 24 -1.66 34.79 32.05
C ALA A 24 -1.57 36.25 32.51
N TRP A 25 -1.56 37.18 31.55
CA TRP A 25 -1.97 38.57 31.75
C TRP A 25 -2.81 38.99 30.55
N GLY A 26 -4.05 39.40 30.81
CA GLY A 26 -4.98 39.85 29.77
C GLY A 26 -4.54 41.17 29.16
N VAL A 27 -4.48 41.22 27.82
CA VAL A 27 -4.48 42.45 27.03
C VAL A 27 -5.18 42.17 25.71
N GLU A 28 -6.13 43.03 25.37
CA GLU A 28 -6.87 43.07 24.11
C GLU A 28 -5.94 43.23 22.89
N GLY A 29 -6.38 42.72 21.75
CA GLY A 29 -5.52 42.48 20.59
C GLY A 29 -4.88 43.72 19.93
N ARG A 30 -3.66 43.52 19.43
CA ARG A 30 -3.15 43.94 18.11
C ARG A 30 -1.66 43.58 17.99
N GLY A 31 -1.28 42.91 16.89
CA GLY A 31 0.12 42.78 16.46
C GLY A 31 0.69 41.36 16.48
N ARG A 32 0.41 40.56 15.44
CA ARG A 32 1.28 39.43 15.07
C ARG A 32 2.30 39.95 14.06
N ASN A 33 3.57 40.00 14.49
CA ASN A 33 4.83 40.11 13.74
C ASN A 33 5.77 41.17 14.35
N SER A 34 6.32 40.88 15.52
CA SER A 34 7.65 41.39 15.88
C SER A 34 8.60 40.20 15.93
N ASN A 35 9.50 40.15 14.95
CA ASN A 35 10.63 39.23 14.96
C ASN A 35 11.52 39.63 16.15
N PRO A 36 11.73 38.79 17.18
CA PRO A 36 12.42 39.21 18.41
C PRO A 36 13.95 39.38 18.24
N THR A 37 14.46 39.37 17.01
CA THR A 37 15.89 39.38 16.70
C THR A 37 16.48 40.79 16.60
N SER A 38 16.12 41.70 17.51
CA SER A 38 16.80 42.99 17.64
C SER A 38 17.36 43.21 19.05
N GLY A 39 18.64 42.88 19.22
CA GLY A 39 19.55 43.63 20.10
C GLY A 39 19.61 43.29 21.59
N SER A 40 18.81 42.35 22.12
CA SER A 40 18.93 41.95 23.53
C SER A 40 19.76 40.67 23.68
N SER A 41 20.88 40.75 24.39
CA SER A 41 21.61 39.56 24.83
C SER A 41 20.78 38.84 25.90
N TRP A 42 20.22 37.68 25.57
CA TRP A 42 19.52 36.84 26.54
C TRP A 42 20.57 36.06 27.34
N ASN A 43 20.67 36.34 28.64
CA ASN A 43 21.53 35.58 29.54
C ASN A 43 20.69 34.47 30.19
N ALA A 44 20.74 33.27 29.63
CA ALA A 44 20.04 32.10 30.14
C ALA A 44 21.04 31.09 30.73
N SER A 45 20.77 30.60 31.95
CA SER A 45 21.53 29.53 32.59
C SER A 45 20.65 28.31 32.82
N VAL A 46 21.17 27.11 32.50
CA VAL A 46 20.51 25.83 32.80
C VAL A 46 21.22 25.18 33.99
N THR A 47 20.48 24.93 35.07
CA THR A 47 20.98 24.20 36.24
C THR A 47 20.42 22.78 36.23
N VAL A 48 21.30 21.77 36.20
CA VAL A 48 20.91 20.34 36.22
C VAL A 48 20.98 19.82 37.66
N ASN A 49 19.85 19.38 38.22
CA ASN A 49 19.80 18.78 39.55
C ASN A 49 19.95 17.25 39.48
N LEU A 50 21.09 16.73 39.95
CA LEU A 50 21.38 15.29 39.95
C LEU A 50 20.69 14.50 41.08
N GLY A 51 20.12 15.18 42.08
CA GLY A 51 19.43 14.54 43.21
C GLY A 51 17.93 14.31 42.99
N ALA A 52 17.33 14.94 41.97
CA ALA A 52 15.91 14.84 41.63
C ALA A 52 15.69 13.91 40.43
N THR A 53 15.85 12.60 40.62
CA THR A 53 15.76 11.59 39.55
C THR A 53 14.51 10.73 39.64
N HIS A 54 14.02 10.24 38.50
CA HIS A 54 13.04 9.16 38.41
C HIS A 54 13.40 8.21 37.26
N PRO A 55 12.97 6.93 37.30
CA PRO A 55 13.21 6.00 36.19
C PRO A 55 12.52 6.47 34.90
N VAL A 56 13.27 6.52 33.80
CA VAL A 56 12.71 6.77 32.47
C VAL A 56 11.98 5.51 32.00
N SER A 57 10.75 5.67 31.49
CA SER A 57 9.98 4.54 30.97
C SER A 57 10.74 3.83 29.83
N LYS A 58 10.81 2.50 29.90
CA LYS A 58 11.38 1.68 28.82
C LYS A 58 10.56 1.76 27.53
N THR A 59 9.31 2.20 27.61
CA THR A 59 8.42 2.39 26.46
C THR A 59 8.21 3.87 26.14
N LEU A 60 9.17 4.73 26.50
CA LEU A 60 9.09 6.16 26.18
C LEU A 60 9.11 6.41 24.67
N TYR A 61 9.88 5.62 23.92
CA TYR A 61 10.06 5.78 22.48
C TYR A 61 9.57 4.55 21.71
N GLY A 62 8.74 4.77 20.70
CA GLY A 62 8.21 3.73 19.82
C GLY A 62 7.83 4.29 18.46
N ILE A 63 7.25 3.44 17.61
CA ILE A 63 6.82 3.80 16.25
C ILE A 63 5.30 3.70 16.15
N PHE A 64 4.74 4.53 15.29
CA PHE A 64 3.36 4.49 14.87
C PHE A 64 3.32 4.15 13.38
N PHE A 65 2.49 3.18 12.99
CA PHE A 65 2.37 2.72 11.61
C PHE A 65 0.89 2.59 11.22
N GLU A 66 0.53 3.30 10.15
CA GLU A 66 -0.67 3.08 9.36
C GLU A 66 -0.29 3.02 7.87
N GLU A 67 -1.16 2.44 7.03
CA GLU A 67 -1.00 2.59 5.59
C GLU A 67 -1.37 4.01 5.19
N ILE A 68 -0.35 4.84 5.04
CA ILE A 68 -0.46 6.22 4.59
C ILE A 68 0.70 6.54 3.66
N GLY A 69 0.38 7.04 2.48
CA GLY A 69 1.39 7.44 1.50
C GLY A 69 2.29 6.29 1.04
N HIS A 70 1.75 5.08 0.89
CA HIS A 70 2.50 3.88 0.52
C HIS A 70 3.56 3.47 1.57
N ALA A 71 3.23 3.59 2.86
CA ALA A 71 4.13 3.20 3.95
C ALA A 71 4.23 1.67 4.11
N GLY A 72 3.15 0.93 3.79
CA GLY A 72 3.15 -0.53 3.68
C GLY A 72 3.31 -0.95 2.23
N GLU A 73 2.24 -0.93 1.44
CA GLU A 73 2.27 -1.29 0.01
C GLU A 73 3.08 -0.26 -0.81
N GLY A 74 4.18 -0.69 -1.42
CA GLY A 74 5.17 0.19 -2.09
C GLY A 74 6.24 0.75 -1.14
N GLY A 75 6.00 0.65 0.16
CA GLY A 75 6.93 0.95 1.24
C GLY A 75 7.41 -0.32 1.89
N LEU A 76 7.14 -0.50 3.18
CA LEU A 76 7.66 -1.61 3.99
C LEU A 76 7.37 -3.01 3.43
N TYR A 77 6.28 -3.18 2.69
CA TYR A 77 5.90 -4.43 2.01
C TYR A 77 6.70 -4.63 0.71
N ALA A 78 7.34 -5.78 0.54
CA ALA A 78 8.30 -6.06 -0.53
C ALA A 78 7.70 -6.50 -1.87
N GLU A 79 6.37 -6.51 -1.98
CA GLU A 79 5.70 -6.70 -3.28
C GLU A 79 6.08 -5.57 -4.21
N LEU A 80 6.52 -5.91 -5.42
CA LEU A 80 6.87 -4.92 -6.44
C LEU A 80 5.69 -4.60 -7.36
N VAL A 81 4.71 -5.50 -7.48
CA VAL A 81 3.52 -5.32 -8.33
C VAL A 81 2.44 -4.51 -7.61
N GLN A 82 2.09 -3.35 -8.17
CA GLN A 82 0.95 -2.58 -7.71
C GLN A 82 -0.34 -3.10 -8.38
N ASP A 83 -1.46 -3.15 -7.64
CA ASP A 83 -2.75 -3.63 -8.14
C ASP A 83 -2.70 -5.08 -8.68
N ARG A 84 -2.06 -5.96 -7.92
CA ARG A 84 -1.80 -7.36 -8.32
C ARG A 84 -3.04 -8.21 -8.63
N SER A 85 -4.19 -7.88 -8.05
CA SER A 85 -5.48 -8.57 -8.19
C SER A 85 -6.51 -7.75 -8.97
N PHE A 86 -6.09 -6.64 -9.60
CA PHE A 86 -6.96 -5.78 -10.42
C PHE A 86 -8.15 -5.15 -9.68
N ASP A 87 -8.29 -5.26 -8.35
CA ASP A 87 -9.40 -4.62 -7.65
C ASP A 87 -9.33 -3.08 -7.72
N ALA A 88 -8.15 -2.49 -7.93
CA ALA A 88 -8.03 -1.04 -8.13
C ALA A 88 -8.69 -0.64 -9.44
N ILE A 89 -8.32 -1.31 -10.54
CA ILE A 89 -8.95 -1.14 -11.86
C ILE A 89 -10.45 -1.44 -11.79
N ALA A 90 -10.85 -2.49 -11.07
CA ALA A 90 -12.26 -2.81 -10.88
C ALA A 90 -13.04 -1.69 -10.20
N ARG A 91 -12.44 -1.02 -9.22
CA ARG A 91 -13.08 0.09 -8.49
C ARG A 91 -13.14 1.35 -9.33
N VAL A 92 -12.04 1.79 -9.96
CA VAL A 92 -12.04 3.02 -10.77
C VAL A 92 -12.89 2.92 -12.02
N SER A 93 -13.03 1.71 -12.58
CA SER A 93 -13.91 1.48 -13.73
C SER A 93 -15.39 1.33 -13.34
N GLY A 94 -15.71 1.30 -12.05
CA GLY A 94 -17.05 1.01 -11.53
C GLY A 94 -17.47 -0.46 -11.64
N PHE A 95 -16.58 -1.34 -12.14
CA PHE A 95 -16.84 -2.77 -12.26
C PHE A 95 -17.13 -3.41 -10.91
N ALA A 96 -16.41 -3.03 -9.85
CA ALA A 96 -16.56 -3.58 -8.49
C ALA A 96 -17.99 -3.41 -7.94
N SER A 97 -18.68 -2.33 -8.30
CA SER A 97 -20.08 -2.04 -7.93
C SER A 97 -21.11 -2.49 -8.98
N SER A 98 -20.64 -3.04 -10.10
CA SER A 98 -21.50 -3.48 -11.21
C SER A 98 -21.82 -4.97 -11.13
N ASN A 99 -23.00 -5.35 -11.63
CA ASN A 99 -23.40 -6.75 -11.83
C ASN A 99 -23.00 -7.29 -13.22
N ALA A 100 -22.31 -6.50 -14.03
CA ALA A 100 -21.87 -6.96 -15.35
C ALA A 100 -20.90 -8.15 -15.21
N PRO A 101 -21.03 -9.19 -16.06
CA PRO A 101 -20.15 -10.36 -16.01
C PRO A 101 -18.73 -10.03 -16.48
N ALA A 102 -18.60 -9.05 -17.38
CA ALA A 102 -17.32 -8.56 -17.87
C ALA A 102 -17.42 -7.07 -18.24
N LEU A 103 -16.27 -6.40 -18.30
CA LEU A 103 -16.14 -5.00 -18.70
C LEU A 103 -14.88 -4.81 -19.54
N PRO A 104 -14.97 -4.44 -20.83
CA PRO A 104 -13.83 -3.95 -21.58
C PRO A 104 -13.23 -2.72 -20.90
N VAL A 105 -11.91 -2.72 -20.70
CA VAL A 105 -11.21 -1.64 -20.00
C VAL A 105 -10.20 -1.00 -20.93
N ASP A 106 -10.30 0.31 -21.11
CA ASP A 106 -9.25 1.13 -21.72
C ASP A 106 -8.29 1.62 -20.63
N LEU A 107 -7.21 0.85 -20.44
CA LEU A 107 -6.21 1.14 -19.41
C LEU A 107 -5.51 2.49 -19.63
N ALA A 108 -5.30 2.91 -20.88
CA ALA A 108 -4.68 4.18 -21.20
C ALA A 108 -5.58 5.36 -20.81
N LYS A 109 -6.89 5.25 -21.12
CA LYS A 109 -7.88 6.25 -20.72
C LYS A 109 -8.04 6.30 -19.20
N LEU A 110 -8.14 5.16 -18.51
CA LEU A 110 -8.19 5.13 -17.05
C LEU A 110 -6.93 5.76 -16.44
N ALA A 111 -5.75 5.42 -16.94
CA ALA A 111 -4.50 5.99 -16.47
C ALA A 111 -4.38 7.50 -16.76
N ALA A 112 -5.02 8.02 -17.81
CA ALA A 112 -5.08 9.45 -18.08
C ALA A 112 -6.08 10.17 -17.16
N GLN A 113 -7.20 9.53 -16.83
CA GLN A 113 -8.23 10.06 -15.95
C GLN A 113 -7.78 10.09 -14.48
N HIS A 114 -7.06 9.06 -14.04
CA HIS A 114 -6.63 8.88 -12.65
C HIS A 114 -5.14 9.10 -12.44
N ARG A 115 -4.43 9.71 -13.42
CA ARG A 115 -3.06 10.17 -13.21
C ARG A 115 -3.07 11.31 -12.20
N ASP A 116 -2.18 11.22 -11.23
CA ASP A 116 -2.04 12.24 -10.20
C ASP A 116 -1.64 13.58 -10.86
N ALA A 117 -2.47 14.60 -10.68
CA ALA A 117 -2.12 16.00 -10.95
C ALA A 117 -1.66 16.64 -9.65
N TRP A 118 -0.72 16.02 -8.93
CA TRP A 118 -0.09 16.65 -7.77
C TRP A 118 0.94 17.69 -8.25
N THR A 119 0.45 18.78 -8.82
CA THR A 119 1.08 20.08 -8.60
C THR A 119 0.66 20.50 -7.20
N PRO A 120 1.54 20.50 -6.19
CA PRO A 120 1.17 21.08 -4.91
C PRO A 120 0.74 22.52 -5.17
N THR A 121 -0.51 22.85 -4.89
CA THR A 121 -0.93 24.24 -4.83
C THR A 121 -0.02 24.87 -3.79
N SER A 122 0.80 25.82 -4.26
CA SER A 122 1.65 26.62 -3.39
C SER A 122 0.82 27.07 -2.21
N TRP A 123 1.34 26.92 -0.99
CA TRP A 123 0.71 27.34 0.26
C TRP A 123 0.57 28.86 0.38
N ASP A 124 0.64 29.57 -0.74
CA ASP A 124 0.59 31.01 -0.88
C ASP A 124 -0.64 31.35 -1.74
N LEU A 125 -1.83 31.25 -1.14
CA LEU A 125 -3.02 31.90 -1.68
C LEU A 125 -3.21 33.20 -0.91
N SER A 126 -3.28 34.30 -1.67
CA SER A 126 -3.50 35.62 -1.13
C SER A 126 -4.79 35.67 -0.30
N VAL A 127 -4.80 36.49 0.75
CA VAL A 127 -5.87 36.62 1.76
C VAL A 127 -7.27 36.90 1.17
N ALA A 128 -7.37 37.22 -0.13
CA ALA A 128 -8.61 37.47 -0.86
C ALA A 128 -9.40 36.19 -1.24
N GLU A 129 -8.79 34.99 -1.19
CA GLU A 129 -9.44 33.72 -1.59
C GLU A 129 -9.77 32.78 -0.42
N ALA A 130 -9.64 33.26 0.83
CA ALA A 130 -9.89 32.45 2.01
C ALA A 130 -11.37 32.03 2.07
N ALA A 131 -11.63 30.73 1.95
CA ALA A 131 -12.96 30.19 2.16
C ALA A 131 -13.40 30.41 3.62
N THR A 132 -14.66 30.75 3.83
CA THR A 132 -15.24 31.16 5.12
C THR A 132 -15.24 30.07 6.17
N THR A 133 -15.13 28.80 5.78
CA THR A 133 -14.92 27.67 6.68
C THR A 133 -13.96 26.66 6.06
N LYS A 134 -13.33 25.82 6.90
CA LYS A 134 -12.50 24.68 6.43
C LYS A 134 -13.31 23.74 5.52
N ALA A 135 -14.61 23.61 5.74
CA ALA A 135 -15.50 22.81 4.89
C ALA A 135 -15.64 23.42 3.49
N ASP A 136 -15.88 24.73 3.40
CA ASP A 136 -15.97 25.45 2.12
C ASP A 136 -14.64 25.48 1.36
N PHE A 137 -13.51 25.56 2.07
CA PHE A 137 -12.17 25.47 1.47
C PHE A 137 -11.97 24.12 0.80
N LEU A 138 -12.32 23.06 1.53
CA LEU A 138 -12.22 21.72 1.02
C LEU A 138 -13.22 21.50 -0.12
N ASP A 139 -14.48 21.95 -0.03
CA ASP A 139 -15.47 21.89 -1.12
C ASP A 139 -15.06 22.65 -2.39
N LYS A 140 -14.39 23.81 -2.26
CA LYS A 140 -13.84 24.55 -3.41
C LYS A 140 -12.66 23.84 -4.08
N LEU A 141 -11.84 23.10 -3.32
CA LEU A 141 -10.78 22.25 -3.87
C LEU A 141 -11.32 20.91 -4.41
N ARG A 142 -12.45 20.43 -3.88
CA ARG A 142 -13.13 19.16 -4.23
C ARG A 142 -13.96 19.29 -5.51
N GLY A 143 -13.39 19.78 -6.62
CA GLY A 143 -14.08 19.84 -7.92
C GLY A 143 -14.88 18.56 -8.24
N PRO A 144 -15.93 18.60 -9.08
CA PRO A 144 -16.99 17.57 -9.18
C PRO A 144 -16.55 16.21 -9.75
N GLY A 145 -15.26 15.96 -9.93
CA GLY A 145 -14.72 14.70 -10.43
C GLY A 145 -14.51 13.67 -9.32
N PRO A 146 -14.57 12.36 -9.64
CA PRO A 146 -14.10 11.32 -8.72
C PRO A 146 -12.63 11.59 -8.37
N ARG A 147 -12.24 11.36 -7.11
CA ARG A 147 -10.86 11.59 -6.67
C ARG A 147 -9.88 10.75 -7.52
N ASN A 148 -8.84 11.41 -8.03
CA ASN A 148 -7.81 10.84 -8.90
C ASN A 148 -6.64 10.20 -8.10
N ASP A 149 -6.93 9.49 -7.01
CA ASP A 149 -5.91 8.96 -6.09
C ASP A 149 -5.55 7.48 -6.29
N ILE A 150 -6.25 6.79 -7.18
CA ILE A 150 -5.92 5.42 -7.59
C ILE A 150 -4.98 5.48 -8.80
N ILE A 151 -3.70 5.17 -8.57
CA ILE A 151 -2.72 5.01 -9.65
C ILE A 151 -3.07 3.74 -10.43
N VAL A 152 -3.44 3.91 -11.70
CA VAL A 152 -3.58 2.79 -12.63
C VAL A 152 -2.18 2.32 -13.02
N ALA A 153 -1.71 1.28 -12.33
CA ALA A 153 -0.36 0.74 -12.49
C ALA A 153 -0.17 -0.10 -13.76
N TRP A 154 -1.28 -0.50 -14.39
CA TRP A 154 -1.29 -1.37 -15.57
C TRP A 154 -1.46 -0.59 -16.87
N GLN A 155 -0.73 -1.01 -17.90
CA GLN A 155 -0.83 -0.49 -19.26
C GLN A 155 -0.91 -1.65 -20.25
N ALA A 156 -1.79 -1.57 -21.25
CA ALA A 156 -1.82 -2.52 -22.36
C ALA A 156 -0.73 -2.22 -23.39
N LEU A 157 -0.07 -3.26 -23.89
CA LEU A 157 0.79 -3.20 -25.06
C LEU A 157 -0.06 -2.99 -26.34
N PRO A 158 0.49 -2.36 -27.40
CA PRO A 158 -0.24 -2.19 -28.65
C PRO A 158 -0.82 -3.50 -29.18
N GLY A 159 -2.08 -3.46 -29.66
CA GLY A 159 -2.78 -4.66 -30.16
C GLY A 159 -3.44 -5.52 -29.09
N THR A 160 -3.27 -5.20 -27.80
CA THR A 160 -3.90 -5.94 -26.70
C THR A 160 -5.29 -5.38 -26.37
N THR A 161 -6.28 -6.25 -26.29
CA THR A 161 -7.58 -5.94 -25.69
C THR A 161 -7.61 -6.43 -24.25
N THR A 162 -8.03 -5.57 -23.33
CA THR A 162 -8.14 -5.87 -21.90
C THR A 162 -9.59 -5.81 -21.44
N SER A 163 -10.02 -6.79 -20.66
CA SER A 163 -11.32 -6.76 -19.98
C SER A 163 -11.25 -7.35 -18.58
N LEU A 164 -11.98 -6.74 -17.64
CA LEU A 164 -12.23 -7.39 -16.36
C LEU A 164 -13.32 -8.44 -16.54
N THR A 165 -13.23 -9.54 -15.81
CA THR A 165 -14.21 -10.61 -15.85
C THR A 165 -14.50 -11.16 -14.45
N ARG A 166 -15.73 -11.63 -14.28
CA ARG A 166 -16.18 -12.47 -13.16
C ARG A 166 -16.48 -13.91 -13.60
N ASP A 167 -16.23 -14.23 -14.86
CA ASP A 167 -16.35 -15.59 -15.35
C ASP A 167 -15.28 -16.47 -14.71
N LYS A 168 -15.73 -17.55 -14.06
CA LYS A 168 -14.88 -18.51 -13.32
C LYS A 168 -13.87 -17.77 -12.42
N PRO A 169 -14.33 -17.09 -11.36
CA PRO A 169 -13.43 -16.34 -10.47
C PRO A 169 -12.41 -17.29 -9.83
N LEU A 170 -11.25 -16.76 -9.44
CA LEU A 170 -10.17 -17.56 -8.85
C LEU A 170 -10.66 -18.33 -7.62
N ASN A 171 -11.46 -17.68 -6.77
CA ASN A 171 -12.11 -18.29 -5.62
C ASN A 171 -13.32 -17.41 -5.17
N PRO A 172 -14.09 -17.80 -4.14
CA PRO A 172 -15.26 -17.04 -3.70
C PRO A 172 -14.98 -15.64 -3.13
N THR A 173 -13.75 -15.31 -2.77
CA THR A 173 -13.37 -14.00 -2.21
C THR A 173 -12.64 -13.10 -3.22
N ASN A 174 -11.91 -13.68 -4.17
CA ASN A 174 -11.32 -12.99 -5.32
C ASN A 174 -12.16 -13.23 -6.58
N LEU A 175 -13.04 -12.25 -6.86
CA LEU A 175 -14.07 -12.36 -7.89
C LEU A 175 -13.69 -11.70 -9.22
N VAL A 176 -12.59 -10.96 -9.29
CA VAL A 176 -12.25 -10.13 -10.45
C VAL A 176 -10.90 -10.53 -11.00
N SER A 177 -10.88 -10.90 -12.27
CA SER A 177 -9.65 -11.23 -12.99
C SER A 177 -9.53 -10.41 -14.28
N MET A 178 -8.34 -10.37 -14.86
CA MET A 178 -8.07 -9.65 -16.11
C MET A 178 -7.93 -10.62 -17.27
N THR A 179 -8.77 -10.47 -18.30
CA THR A 179 -8.61 -11.14 -19.59
C THR A 179 -7.79 -10.27 -20.53
N LEU A 180 -6.77 -10.88 -21.13
CA LEU A 180 -5.99 -10.31 -22.23
C LEU A 180 -6.36 -11.06 -23.50
N SER A 181 -6.66 -10.36 -24.59
CA SER A 181 -6.90 -10.99 -25.88
C SER A 181 -6.30 -10.20 -27.03
N ALA A 182 -5.97 -10.92 -28.11
CA ALA A 182 -5.50 -10.36 -29.36
C ALA A 182 -6.02 -11.17 -30.54
N THR A 183 -6.26 -10.48 -31.65
CA THR A 183 -6.77 -11.06 -32.90
C THR A 183 -5.75 -10.98 -34.04
N ALA A 184 -4.72 -10.16 -33.90
CA ALA A 184 -3.66 -9.96 -34.89
C ALA A 184 -2.34 -10.57 -34.42
N ASN A 185 -1.43 -10.80 -35.36
CA ASN A 185 -0.08 -11.26 -35.06
C ASN A 185 0.75 -10.16 -34.37
N GLY A 186 1.66 -10.58 -33.49
CA GLY A 186 2.61 -9.72 -32.79
C GLY A 186 2.61 -9.95 -31.27
N SER A 187 3.58 -9.33 -30.60
CA SER A 187 3.68 -9.33 -29.13
C SER A 187 2.59 -8.47 -28.53
N VAL A 188 1.72 -9.08 -27.74
CA VAL A 188 0.63 -8.42 -27.00
C VAL A 188 0.75 -8.74 -25.52
N GLY A 189 0.12 -7.95 -24.65
CA GLY A 189 0.25 -8.13 -23.21
C GLY A 189 -0.04 -6.88 -22.39
N ILE A 190 0.35 -6.93 -21.12
CA ILE A 190 0.23 -5.82 -20.17
C ILE A 190 1.55 -5.57 -19.45
N VAL A 191 1.73 -4.32 -19.02
CA VAL A 191 2.88 -3.80 -18.29
C VAL A 191 2.41 -3.30 -16.93
N ASN A 192 3.08 -3.71 -15.85
CA ASN A 192 2.92 -3.13 -14.52
C ASN A 192 4.10 -2.21 -14.22
N HIS A 193 3.81 -0.96 -13.87
CA HIS A 193 4.83 0.03 -13.51
C HIS A 193 5.27 -0.02 -12.05
N GLY A 194 4.70 -0.93 -11.25
CA GLY A 194 4.95 -1.02 -9.81
C GLY A 194 4.61 0.28 -9.08
N TYR A 195 5.28 0.50 -7.97
CA TYR A 195 5.15 1.72 -7.17
C TYR A 195 6.12 2.79 -7.68
N TRP A 196 5.76 3.45 -8.78
CA TRP A 196 6.57 4.46 -9.49
C TRP A 196 7.91 3.92 -10.04
N GLY A 197 7.90 2.66 -10.46
CA GLY A 197 9.08 1.91 -10.87
C GLY A 197 9.39 0.76 -9.92
N MET A 198 10.02 -0.28 -10.45
CA MET A 198 10.52 -1.41 -9.68
C MET A 198 12.04 -1.30 -9.61
N HIS A 199 12.59 -1.19 -8.40
CA HIS A 199 14.03 -1.29 -8.23
C HIS A 199 14.45 -2.75 -8.31
N VAL A 200 15.23 -3.08 -9.34
CA VAL A 200 15.80 -4.39 -9.56
C VAL A 200 17.31 -4.31 -9.60
N GLU A 201 18.00 -5.29 -9.03
CA GLU A 201 19.45 -5.31 -8.92
C GLU A 201 20.07 -6.44 -9.72
N LYS A 202 21.15 -6.11 -10.44
CA LYS A 202 21.96 -7.11 -11.14
C LYS A 202 22.47 -8.17 -10.17
N GLY A 203 22.28 -9.44 -10.52
CA GLY A 203 22.76 -10.58 -9.74
C GLY A 203 21.88 -10.93 -8.53
N GLN A 204 20.81 -10.17 -8.27
CA GLN A 204 19.72 -10.61 -7.42
C GLN A 204 18.71 -11.43 -8.23
N SER A 205 17.91 -12.23 -7.55
CA SER A 205 16.82 -12.98 -8.15
C SER A 205 15.48 -12.54 -7.59
N TYR A 206 14.47 -12.56 -8.45
CA TYR A 206 13.09 -12.18 -8.15
C TYR A 206 12.17 -13.33 -8.53
N THR A 207 11.30 -13.72 -7.62
CA THR A 207 10.33 -14.78 -7.86
C THR A 207 9.03 -14.14 -8.29
N VAL A 208 8.60 -14.47 -9.51
CA VAL A 208 7.26 -14.16 -9.99
C VAL A 208 6.32 -15.30 -9.65
N SER A 209 5.10 -14.96 -9.24
CA SER A 209 3.98 -15.90 -9.20
C SER A 209 2.70 -15.24 -9.66
N LEU A 210 1.85 -15.99 -10.34
CA LEU A 210 0.53 -15.54 -10.76
C LEU A 210 -0.42 -16.72 -10.87
N TYR A 211 -1.71 -16.45 -10.85
CA TYR A 211 -2.73 -17.38 -11.28
C TYR A 211 -3.09 -17.08 -12.73
N ALA A 212 -3.17 -18.13 -13.56
CA ALA A 212 -3.58 -18.00 -14.94
C ALA A 212 -4.46 -19.17 -15.39
N ARG A 213 -5.30 -18.92 -16.38
CA ARG A 213 -6.04 -19.93 -17.14
C ARG A 213 -6.13 -19.51 -18.60
N ALA A 214 -6.36 -20.47 -19.49
CA ALA A 214 -6.66 -20.15 -20.89
C ALA A 214 -7.91 -19.26 -21.00
N GLY A 215 -7.88 -18.37 -22.00
CA GLY A 215 -9.08 -17.68 -22.48
C GLY A 215 -9.85 -18.53 -23.50
N GLU A 216 -10.81 -17.90 -24.17
CA GLU A 216 -11.73 -18.58 -25.11
C GLU A 216 -11.04 -19.22 -26.32
N THR A 217 -9.85 -18.75 -26.68
CA THR A 217 -9.08 -19.25 -27.83
C THR A 217 -8.21 -20.47 -27.51
N GLY A 218 -8.22 -20.94 -26.26
CA GLY A 218 -7.29 -21.96 -25.77
C GLY A 218 -5.98 -21.38 -25.21
N PRO A 219 -5.09 -22.23 -24.67
CA PRO A 219 -3.90 -21.79 -23.96
C PRO A 219 -2.88 -21.14 -24.90
N VAL A 220 -2.27 -20.05 -24.44
CA VAL A 220 -1.15 -19.37 -25.09
C VAL A 220 0.09 -19.44 -24.20
N PRO A 221 1.30 -19.66 -24.74
CA PRO A 221 2.54 -19.50 -23.98
C PRO A 221 2.66 -18.06 -23.47
N LEU A 222 2.89 -17.89 -22.16
CA LEU A 222 2.99 -16.59 -21.51
C LEU A 222 4.45 -16.32 -21.14
N THR A 223 5.06 -15.31 -21.73
CA THR A 223 6.38 -14.83 -21.31
C THR A 223 6.20 -13.73 -20.28
N VAL A 224 6.86 -13.87 -19.13
CA VAL A 224 6.93 -12.85 -18.10
C VAL A 224 8.33 -12.27 -18.05
N SER A 225 8.45 -10.95 -18.15
CA SER A 225 9.73 -10.27 -18.27
C SER A 225 9.85 -9.05 -17.37
N ILE A 226 11.07 -8.78 -16.90
CA ILE A 226 11.44 -7.49 -16.32
C ILE A 226 12.09 -6.69 -17.43
N LEU A 227 11.55 -5.52 -17.75
CA LEU A 227 12.14 -4.58 -18.71
C LEU A 227 12.63 -3.34 -17.97
N GLY A 228 13.67 -2.70 -18.49
CA GLY A 228 14.07 -1.37 -18.01
C GLY A 228 12.99 -0.32 -18.30
N ALA A 229 13.09 0.84 -17.64
CA ALA A 229 12.04 1.89 -17.65
C ALA A 229 11.57 2.34 -19.05
N SER A 230 12.43 2.22 -20.06
CA SER A 230 12.11 2.61 -21.44
C SER A 230 11.33 1.57 -22.25
N LEU A 231 11.07 0.37 -21.69
CA LEU A 231 10.50 -0.80 -22.37
C LEU A 231 11.36 -1.36 -23.53
N LYS A 232 12.60 -0.89 -23.69
CA LYS A 232 13.47 -1.30 -24.81
C LYS A 232 14.43 -2.43 -24.50
N HIS A 233 14.70 -2.66 -23.22
CA HIS A 233 15.73 -3.58 -22.76
C HIS A 233 15.13 -4.59 -21.81
N THR A 234 15.16 -5.87 -22.19
CA THR A 234 14.82 -6.97 -21.32
C THR A 234 15.97 -7.23 -20.35
N LEU A 235 15.67 -7.14 -19.06
CA LEU A 235 16.59 -7.40 -17.97
C LEU A 235 16.57 -8.88 -17.57
N ALA A 236 15.37 -9.49 -17.55
CA ALA A 236 15.14 -10.90 -17.29
C ALA A 236 13.83 -11.36 -17.93
N SER A 237 13.71 -12.65 -18.24
CA SER A 237 12.47 -13.25 -18.75
C SER A 237 12.34 -14.72 -18.34
N VAL A 238 11.10 -15.19 -18.22
CA VAL A 238 10.76 -16.59 -17.99
C VAL A 238 9.47 -16.92 -18.74
N ASP A 239 9.44 -18.09 -19.37
CA ASP A 239 8.23 -18.60 -20.01
C ASP A 239 7.41 -19.44 -19.03
N LEU A 240 6.13 -19.15 -18.95
CA LEU A 240 5.15 -19.83 -18.13
C LEU A 240 4.02 -20.32 -19.03
N ASN A 241 3.54 -21.53 -18.78
CA ASN A 241 2.52 -22.16 -19.62
C ASN A 241 1.21 -22.26 -18.82
N PRO A 242 0.23 -21.39 -19.10
CA PRO A 242 -1.08 -21.47 -18.48
C PRO A 242 -1.76 -22.82 -18.76
N PRO A 243 -2.49 -23.38 -17.78
CA PRO A 243 -3.34 -24.54 -18.01
C PRO A 243 -4.48 -24.24 -18.99
N SER A 244 -5.02 -25.29 -19.60
CA SER A 244 -5.99 -25.18 -20.70
C SER A 244 -7.41 -24.79 -20.29
N GLU A 245 -7.83 -24.99 -19.03
CA GLU A 245 -9.22 -24.76 -18.63
C GLU A 245 -9.38 -24.16 -17.23
N ASP A 246 -8.80 -24.79 -16.20
CA ASP A 246 -8.91 -24.35 -14.81
C ASP A 246 -7.74 -23.45 -14.39
N TRP A 247 -7.91 -22.73 -13.28
CA TRP A 247 -6.84 -21.91 -12.70
C TRP A 247 -5.61 -22.73 -12.32
N GLY A 248 -4.44 -22.24 -12.74
CA GLY A 248 -3.15 -22.79 -12.33
C GLY A 248 -2.27 -21.70 -11.75
N ARG A 249 -1.63 -22.00 -10.62
CA ARG A 249 -0.58 -21.16 -10.07
C ARG A 249 0.72 -21.40 -10.83
N LEU A 250 1.21 -20.36 -11.50
CA LEU A 250 2.47 -20.36 -12.23
C LEU A 250 3.53 -19.64 -11.43
N THR A 251 4.77 -20.10 -11.48
CA THR A 251 5.90 -19.45 -10.82
C THR A 251 7.17 -19.56 -11.65
N GLY A 252 8.01 -18.54 -11.56
CA GLY A 252 9.30 -18.47 -12.24
C GLY A 252 10.30 -17.62 -11.47
N THR A 253 11.58 -17.74 -11.82
CA THR A 253 12.65 -16.91 -11.27
C THR A 253 13.19 -16.03 -12.37
N LEU A 254 13.35 -14.74 -12.07
CA LEU A 254 13.84 -13.70 -12.95
C LEU A 254 15.15 -13.17 -12.37
N GLU A 255 16.22 -13.20 -13.15
CA GLU A 255 17.55 -12.73 -12.75
C GLU A 255 18.00 -11.56 -13.64
N PRO A 256 17.79 -10.31 -13.20
CA PRO A 256 18.15 -9.13 -13.98
C PRO A 256 19.63 -9.11 -14.35
N ASN A 257 19.91 -8.89 -15.64
CA ASN A 257 21.27 -8.75 -16.16
C ASN A 257 21.90 -7.37 -15.88
N ALA A 258 21.10 -6.39 -15.43
CA ALA A 258 21.50 -5.04 -15.03
C ALA A 258 20.60 -4.51 -13.90
N THR A 259 21.12 -3.53 -13.15
CA THR A 259 20.37 -2.79 -12.12
C THR A 259 19.59 -1.65 -12.77
N ASP A 260 18.31 -1.50 -12.43
CA ASP A 260 17.44 -0.42 -12.90
C ASP A 260 16.45 -0.06 -11.77
N SER A 261 16.33 1.23 -11.45
CA SER A 261 15.44 1.72 -10.39
C SER A 261 14.01 2.00 -10.87
N GLY A 262 13.78 1.98 -12.18
CA GLY A 262 12.51 2.25 -12.85
C GLY A 262 12.03 1.08 -13.70
N ALA A 263 12.48 -0.14 -13.41
CA ALA A 263 12.08 -1.32 -14.17
C ALA A 263 10.57 -1.57 -14.07
N VAL A 264 10.06 -2.36 -14.99
CA VAL A 264 8.65 -2.74 -15.08
C VAL A 264 8.49 -4.24 -15.28
N LEU A 265 7.35 -4.78 -14.87
CA LEU A 265 6.98 -6.17 -15.13
C LEU A 265 6.08 -6.23 -16.37
N VAL A 266 6.38 -7.11 -17.32
CA VAL A 266 5.62 -7.31 -18.54
C VAL A 266 5.15 -8.75 -18.60
N MET A 267 3.87 -8.96 -18.88
CA MET A 267 3.30 -10.27 -19.21
C MET A 267 2.80 -10.22 -20.64
N SER A 268 3.37 -11.04 -21.51
CA SER A 268 3.11 -11.02 -22.94
C SER A 268 2.98 -12.40 -23.55
N PHE A 269 2.28 -12.49 -24.67
CA PHE A 269 2.23 -13.67 -25.53
C PHE A 269 2.28 -13.24 -27.00
N GLU A 270 2.62 -14.18 -27.89
CA GLU A 270 2.76 -13.93 -29.32
C GLU A 270 1.54 -14.40 -30.09
N GLY A 271 1.02 -13.53 -30.97
CA GLY A 271 -0.01 -13.90 -31.92
C GLY A 271 -1.44 -13.81 -31.37
N PRO A 272 -2.43 -14.23 -32.19
CA PRO A 272 -3.82 -14.25 -31.76
C PRO A 272 -4.02 -15.25 -30.63
N GLY A 273 -4.79 -14.86 -29.62
CA GLY A 273 -5.04 -15.70 -28.46
C GLY A 273 -5.62 -14.93 -27.29
N SER A 274 -5.79 -15.63 -26.17
CA SER A 274 -6.42 -15.10 -24.97
C SER A 274 -5.94 -15.83 -23.71
N VAL A 275 -5.71 -15.07 -22.66
CA VAL A 275 -5.31 -15.57 -21.33
C VAL A 275 -6.01 -14.76 -20.26
N VAL A 276 -6.39 -15.42 -19.16
CA VAL A 276 -6.96 -14.75 -17.99
C VAL A 276 -5.96 -14.86 -16.84
N LEU A 277 -5.70 -13.73 -16.19
CA LEU A 277 -4.66 -13.55 -15.17
C LEU A 277 -5.29 -13.04 -13.87
N ASP A 278 -4.69 -13.43 -12.74
CA ASP A 278 -5.04 -12.94 -11.41
C ASP A 278 -3.85 -13.06 -10.44
N VAL A 279 -3.87 -12.27 -9.36
CA VAL A 279 -2.90 -12.26 -8.25
C VAL A 279 -1.44 -12.32 -8.72
N VAL A 280 -1.06 -11.34 -9.55
CA VAL A 280 0.30 -11.24 -10.12
C VAL A 280 1.25 -10.65 -9.09
N SER A 281 2.28 -11.38 -8.70
CA SER A 281 3.19 -10.99 -7.62
C SER A 281 4.65 -11.12 -8.06
N LEU A 282 5.48 -10.15 -7.68
CA LEU A 282 6.92 -10.18 -7.87
C LEU A 282 7.61 -9.78 -6.56
N PHE A 283 8.33 -10.74 -5.97
CA PHE A 283 9.09 -10.55 -4.73
C PHE A 283 10.57 -10.81 -4.97
N PRO A 284 11.48 -10.18 -4.20
CA PRO A 284 12.84 -10.69 -4.09
C PRO A 284 12.79 -12.17 -3.69
N THR A 285 13.58 -13.02 -4.35
CA THR A 285 13.57 -14.46 -4.11
C THR A 285 14.00 -14.81 -2.69
N GLU A 286 14.82 -13.97 -2.05
CA GLU A 286 15.17 -14.12 -0.64
C GLU A 286 13.95 -14.08 0.28
N ASN A 287 12.97 -13.22 0.00
CA ASN A 287 11.73 -13.12 0.78
C ASN A 287 10.89 -14.40 0.65
N VAL A 288 10.87 -15.01 -0.53
CA VAL A 288 10.17 -16.28 -0.76
C VAL A 288 10.88 -17.42 -0.04
N LYS A 289 12.21 -17.48 -0.10
CA LYS A 289 13.03 -18.47 0.62
C LYS A 289 12.86 -18.35 2.14
N GLU A 290 12.91 -17.13 2.68
CA GLU A 290 12.71 -16.87 4.10
C GLU A 290 11.34 -17.34 4.57
N ALA A 291 10.27 -17.08 3.81
CA ALA A 291 8.95 -17.60 4.12
C ALA A 291 8.91 -19.14 4.15
N ALA A 292 9.52 -19.79 3.16
CA ALA A 292 9.57 -21.25 3.08
C ALA A 292 10.29 -21.87 4.29
N GLU A 293 11.44 -21.31 4.69
CA GLU A 293 12.19 -21.72 5.89
C GLU A 293 11.39 -21.53 7.17
N ARG A 294 10.52 -20.51 7.21
CA ARG A 294 9.62 -20.21 8.33
C ARG A 294 8.31 -21.00 8.30
N GLY A 295 8.06 -21.80 7.26
CA GLY A 295 6.79 -22.50 7.05
C GLY A 295 5.61 -21.54 6.86
N GLU A 296 5.86 -20.37 6.27
CA GLU A 296 4.84 -19.36 6.00
C GLU A 296 4.21 -19.57 4.63
N VAL A 297 2.89 -19.33 4.53
CA VAL A 297 2.15 -19.54 3.29
C VAL A 297 2.40 -18.45 2.23
N ASN A 298 2.85 -17.27 2.67
CA ASN A 298 3.11 -16.11 1.81
C ASN A 298 4.56 -15.64 1.97
N PRO A 299 5.14 -14.96 0.95
CA PRO A 299 6.50 -14.42 1.04
C PRO A 299 6.73 -13.57 2.30
N TRP A 300 7.96 -13.57 2.79
CA TRP A 300 8.37 -12.69 3.88
C TRP A 300 8.08 -11.24 3.46
N PRO A 301 7.27 -10.49 4.18
CA PRO A 301 6.65 -9.31 3.61
C PRO A 301 7.59 -8.11 3.59
N PHE A 302 8.70 -8.13 4.31
CA PHE A 302 9.45 -6.90 4.57
C PHE A 302 10.54 -6.63 3.55
N ARG A 303 10.62 -5.40 3.05
CA ARG A 303 11.83 -4.94 2.36
C ARG A 303 12.98 -4.84 3.35
N ALA A 304 14.13 -5.41 2.98
CA ALA A 304 15.27 -5.54 3.88
C ALA A 304 15.84 -4.18 4.33
N ASP A 305 15.92 -3.20 3.42
CA ASP A 305 16.41 -1.84 3.67
C ASP A 305 15.54 -1.10 4.70
N LEU A 306 14.23 -1.04 4.48
CA LEU A 306 13.28 -0.37 5.37
C LEU A 306 13.14 -1.10 6.70
N LEU A 307 13.14 -2.43 6.69
CA LEU A 307 13.14 -3.21 7.92
C LEU A 307 14.40 -2.96 8.74
N GLY A 308 15.56 -2.87 8.09
CA GLY A 308 16.84 -2.53 8.71
C GLY A 308 16.80 -1.15 9.36
N ALA A 309 16.30 -0.14 8.64
CA ALA A 309 16.14 1.21 9.15
C ALA A 309 15.19 1.26 10.37
N LEU A 310 14.05 0.58 10.31
CA LEU A 310 13.11 0.50 11.44
C LEU A 310 13.72 -0.17 12.67
N LYS A 311 14.52 -1.23 12.49
CA LYS A 311 15.25 -1.88 13.58
C LYS A 311 16.32 -0.97 14.17
N ALA A 312 17.01 -0.18 13.35
CA ALA A 312 18.06 0.75 13.80
C ALA A 312 17.53 1.85 14.74
N LEU A 313 16.24 2.20 14.64
CA LEU A 313 15.57 3.12 15.56
C LEU A 313 15.42 2.56 16.98
N LYS A 314 15.60 1.24 17.18
CA LYS A 314 15.41 0.53 18.45
C LYS A 314 14.09 0.90 19.17
N PRO A 315 12.95 0.85 18.47
CA PRO A 315 11.69 1.27 19.07
C PRO A 315 11.25 0.26 20.14
N ALA A 316 10.76 0.73 21.28
CA ALA A 316 10.30 -0.16 22.34
C ALA A 316 8.92 -0.77 22.05
N PHE A 317 8.13 -0.14 21.18
CA PHE A 317 6.81 -0.60 20.77
C PHE A 317 6.48 -0.12 19.35
N MET A 318 5.48 -0.75 18.75
CA MET A 318 4.83 -0.28 17.52
C MET A 318 3.32 -0.20 17.73
N ARG A 319 2.73 0.96 17.43
CA ARG A 319 1.27 1.14 17.34
C ARG A 319 0.85 0.88 15.89
N PHE A 320 -0.10 -0.05 15.70
CA PHE A 320 -0.60 -0.55 14.41
C PHE A 320 -2.03 -1.10 14.62
N PRO A 321 -2.91 -1.20 13.61
CA PRO A 321 -2.80 -0.74 12.20
C PRO A 321 -3.26 0.71 12.01
N GLY A 322 -3.52 1.40 13.11
CA GLY A 322 -4.35 2.60 13.09
C GLY A 322 -3.57 3.90 13.12
N GLY A 323 -4.31 4.96 13.40
CA GLY A 323 -4.40 6.12 12.52
C GLY A 323 -5.82 6.16 11.96
N CYS A 324 -6.06 6.90 10.88
CA CYS A 324 -7.37 6.87 10.21
C CYS A 324 -7.62 5.52 9.54
N TYR A 325 -6.56 4.77 9.22
CA TYR A 325 -6.65 3.46 8.58
C TYR A 325 -7.49 2.41 9.32
N ILE A 326 -7.48 2.41 10.65
CA ILE A 326 -8.28 1.42 11.40
C ILE A 326 -9.79 1.71 11.32
N GLU A 327 -10.16 2.98 11.11
CA GLU A 327 -11.53 3.47 11.22
C GLU A 327 -12.34 3.15 9.96
N GLY A 328 -11.76 3.43 8.79
CA GLY A 328 -12.47 3.48 7.52
C GLY A 328 -13.47 4.64 7.46
N ASP A 329 -13.89 5.04 6.24
CA ASP A 329 -14.91 6.10 6.07
C ASP A 329 -16.31 5.67 6.54
N HIS A 330 -16.58 4.37 6.42
CA HIS A 330 -17.83 3.74 6.80
C HIS A 330 -17.54 2.44 7.55
N LEU A 331 -18.48 1.98 8.36
CA LEU A 331 -18.30 0.74 9.13
C LEU A 331 -17.99 -0.46 8.22
N VAL A 332 -18.54 -0.50 7.01
CA VAL A 332 -18.25 -1.53 6.00
C VAL A 332 -16.80 -1.47 5.48
N ASN A 333 -16.17 -0.30 5.56
CA ASN A 333 -14.80 -0.01 5.16
C ASN A 333 -13.81 -0.04 6.34
N ARG A 334 -14.21 -0.44 7.55
CA ARG A 334 -13.28 -0.49 8.69
C ARG A 334 -12.22 -1.57 8.51
N PHE A 335 -11.06 -1.42 9.15
CA PHE A 335 -10.06 -2.47 9.12
C PHE A 335 -10.61 -3.75 9.77
N ASN A 336 -10.60 -4.85 9.03
CA ASN A 336 -11.03 -6.14 9.50
C ASN A 336 -9.88 -7.14 9.41
N TRP A 337 -9.31 -7.47 10.55
CA TRP A 337 -8.11 -8.31 10.63
C TRP A 337 -8.27 -9.68 9.95
N LYS A 338 -9.49 -10.23 9.94
CA LYS A 338 -9.78 -11.53 9.33
C LYS A 338 -9.56 -11.53 7.82
N ASP A 339 -9.70 -10.38 7.18
CA ASP A 339 -9.58 -10.22 5.74
C ASP A 339 -8.10 -10.10 5.32
N SER A 340 -7.17 -10.05 6.29
CA SER A 340 -5.72 -9.89 6.08
C SER A 340 -4.88 -11.14 6.38
N ILE A 341 -5.52 -12.25 6.77
CA ILE A 341 -4.87 -13.52 7.11
C ILE A 341 -5.15 -14.58 6.06
N GLY A 342 -4.38 -15.68 6.08
CA GLY A 342 -4.51 -16.77 5.10
C GLY A 342 -3.71 -16.55 3.80
N PRO A 343 -3.90 -17.40 2.78
CA PRO A 343 -3.31 -17.27 1.45
C PRO A 343 -3.59 -15.89 0.84
N LEU A 344 -2.69 -15.37 0.00
CA LEU A 344 -2.83 -14.03 -0.56
C LEU A 344 -4.10 -13.88 -1.43
N GLU A 345 -4.37 -14.91 -2.23
CA GLU A 345 -5.48 -14.99 -3.17
C GLU A 345 -6.85 -15.05 -2.49
N GLU A 346 -6.92 -15.39 -1.21
CA GLU A 346 -8.18 -15.46 -0.46
C GLU A 346 -8.52 -14.14 0.26
N ARG A 347 -7.63 -13.14 0.20
CA ARG A 347 -7.78 -11.86 0.90
C ARG A 347 -8.56 -10.88 0.04
N SER A 348 -9.73 -10.46 0.51
CA SER A 348 -10.62 -9.48 -0.15
C SER A 348 -10.07 -8.04 -0.20
N GLY A 349 -8.99 -7.79 0.53
CA GLY A 349 -8.35 -6.49 0.64
C GLY A 349 -9.14 -5.47 1.45
N HIS A 350 -8.59 -4.25 1.56
CA HIS A 350 -9.18 -3.21 2.38
C HIS A 350 -9.16 -1.84 1.69
N MET A 351 -10.34 -1.29 1.43
CA MET A 351 -10.48 0.06 0.89
C MET A 351 -10.75 1.04 2.03
N ASN A 352 -9.75 1.87 2.31
CA ASN A 352 -9.86 2.97 3.22
C ASN A 352 -10.35 4.23 2.48
N GLY A 353 -11.10 5.10 3.14
CA GLY A 353 -11.70 6.26 2.49
C GLY A 353 -11.01 7.60 2.79
N GLY A 354 -11.64 8.68 2.36
CA GLY A 354 -11.10 9.96 1.91
C GLY A 354 -10.30 10.84 2.90
N ALA A 355 -9.93 10.38 4.08
CA ALA A 355 -8.93 11.05 4.93
C ALA A 355 -7.57 10.36 4.92
N SER A 356 -7.53 9.10 4.50
CA SER A 356 -6.34 8.26 4.50
C SER A 356 -6.17 7.70 3.11
N TRP A 357 -5.47 8.48 2.32
CA TRP A 357 -5.06 8.23 0.95
C TRP A 357 -4.74 6.75 0.70
N ARG A 358 -5.50 6.15 -0.22
CA ARG A 358 -5.14 5.03 -1.11
C ARG A 358 -5.51 3.61 -0.66
N LEU A 359 -5.77 2.81 -1.69
CA LEU A 359 -6.00 1.37 -1.67
C LEU A 359 -4.86 0.69 -0.91
N ALA A 360 -5.20 0.04 0.20
CA ALA A 360 -4.35 -0.96 0.83
C ALA A 360 -4.93 -2.31 0.42
N MET A 361 -4.59 -2.75 -0.77
CA MET A 361 -5.22 -3.93 -1.36
C MET A 361 -4.92 -5.16 -0.56
N VAL A 362 -3.77 -5.24 0.11
CA VAL A 362 -3.56 -6.22 1.16
C VAL A 362 -2.56 -5.64 2.17
N LEU A 363 -3.02 -5.16 3.33
CA LEU A 363 -2.08 -4.92 4.43
C LEU A 363 -1.61 -6.29 4.98
N VAL A 364 -0.60 -6.87 4.32
CA VAL A 364 -0.02 -8.21 4.61
C VAL A 364 0.71 -8.26 5.95
N LEU A 365 0.90 -7.11 6.56
CA LEU A 365 1.80 -6.93 7.69
C LEU A 365 1.25 -7.46 9.02
N GLN A 366 -0.02 -7.85 9.17
CA GLN A 366 -0.57 -8.09 10.50
C GLN A 366 0.08 -9.25 11.29
N LEU A 367 0.17 -10.46 10.71
CA LEU A 367 0.81 -11.60 11.38
C LEU A 367 2.33 -11.42 11.48
N HIS A 368 2.92 -10.78 10.48
CA HIS A 368 4.34 -10.55 10.40
C HIS A 368 4.83 -9.40 11.28
N LEU A 369 4.01 -8.41 11.61
CA LEU A 369 4.31 -7.36 12.59
C LEU A 369 4.24 -7.90 14.03
N LEU A 370 3.34 -8.83 14.31
CA LEU A 370 3.38 -9.57 15.59
C LEU A 370 4.69 -10.37 15.73
N ARG A 371 5.24 -10.86 14.60
CA ARG A 371 6.56 -11.51 14.54
C ARG A 371 7.72 -10.51 14.50
N PHE A 372 7.55 -9.32 13.92
CA PHE A 372 8.51 -8.20 13.97
C PHE A 372 8.83 -7.84 15.42
N CYS A 373 7.82 -7.80 16.29
CA CYS A 373 8.02 -7.63 17.73
C CYS A 373 8.91 -8.73 18.32
N ARG A 374 8.81 -9.98 17.85
CA ARG A 374 9.64 -11.11 18.31
C ARG A 374 11.08 -11.10 17.77
N LEU A 375 11.38 -10.38 16.67
CA LEU A 375 12.70 -10.33 16.03
C LEU A 375 13.70 -9.37 16.73
N GLY A 376 13.57 -9.18 18.04
CA GLY A 376 14.52 -8.41 18.86
C GLY A 376 14.21 -6.92 19.00
N VAL A 377 13.00 -6.49 18.61
CA VAL A 377 12.53 -5.11 18.84
C VAL A 377 11.85 -4.97 20.21
N THR A 378 11.38 -6.06 20.82
CA THR A 378 10.78 -6.01 22.16
C THR A 378 11.43 -7.04 23.10
N GLY A 379 11.71 -6.62 24.33
CA GLY A 379 11.74 -7.56 25.44
C GLY A 379 10.33 -8.10 25.63
N SER A 380 10.14 -9.41 25.44
CA SER A 380 8.97 -10.20 25.85
C SER A 380 7.58 -9.57 25.59
N CYS A 381 6.93 -9.97 24.49
CA CYS A 381 5.49 -9.79 24.31
C CYS A 381 4.70 -10.51 25.42
N HIS A 382 4.35 -9.80 26.50
CA HIS A 382 3.29 -10.23 27.41
C HIS A 382 1.97 -9.61 26.95
N GLY A 383 1.09 -10.41 26.35
CA GLY A 383 -0.32 -10.01 26.15
C GLY A 383 -1.01 -10.44 24.85
N CYS A 384 -0.30 -10.90 23.82
CA CYS A 384 -0.93 -11.20 22.51
C CYS A 384 -1.07 -12.69 22.16
N CYS A 385 -0.63 -13.62 23.02
CA CYS A 385 -0.95 -15.04 22.88
C CYS A 385 -1.70 -15.52 24.12
N PRO A 386 -2.81 -16.27 23.99
CA PRO A 386 -3.28 -17.10 25.07
C PRO A 386 -2.13 -18.06 25.41
N SER A 387 -1.63 -17.99 26.64
CA SER A 387 -0.68 -18.97 27.14
C SER A 387 -1.25 -20.37 26.93
N GLN A 388 -0.48 -21.26 26.31
CA GLN A 388 -0.76 -22.68 26.33
C GLN A 388 -0.95 -23.09 27.79
N ALA A 389 -2.17 -23.49 28.15
CA ALA A 389 -2.42 -24.17 29.40
C ALA A 389 -1.67 -25.50 29.32
N SER A 390 -0.62 -25.63 30.12
CA SER A 390 0.06 -26.88 30.36
C SER A 390 -0.96 -27.89 30.89
N SER A 391 -1.22 -28.94 30.12
CA SER A 391 -1.82 -30.15 30.61
C SER A 391 -0.82 -30.83 31.56
N SER A 392 -1.09 -30.77 32.85
CA SER A 392 -0.55 -31.73 33.80
C SER A 392 -1.71 -32.55 34.36
N SER A 393 -1.53 -33.87 34.25
CA SER A 393 -2.29 -34.97 34.86
C SER A 393 -2.85 -34.70 36.25
#